data_AF-A0A9N9CM02-F1
#
_entry.id   AF-A0A9N9CM02-F1
#
_cell.length_a   1.000
_cell.length_b   1.000
_cell.length_c   1.000
_cell.angle_alpha   90.00
_cell.angle_beta   90.00
_cell.angle_gamma   90.00
#
_symmetry.space_group_name_H-M   'P 1'
#
loop_
_entity.id
_entity.type
_entity.pdbx_description
1 polymer ?
#
loop_
_entity_poly.entity_id
_entity_poly.type
_entity_poly.pdbx_seq_one_letter_code
_entity_poly.pdbx_strand_id
1 'polypeptide(L)'
;MSLLFRQKFPFLRLTKAPNVTVFRRISSEVSNSVSSNTSKKESEDKAVKTAPETTNVISADVISGAPEELQYRTVKIYKPTRTAMQSGEHNTKHWRINFDILEGGDRWENPLIGWASR
;
A
#
# COMPACT_ATOMS: atom_id res chain seq x y z
N MET A 1 52.45 13.87 -39.34
CA MET A 1 52.59 14.37 -37.95
C MET A 1 51.18 14.73 -37.46
N SER A 2 50.81 14.29 -36.26
CA SER A 2 49.51 14.51 -35.58
C SER A 2 48.34 13.61 -36.03
N LEU A 3 47.50 13.00 -35.18
CA LEU A 3 47.62 12.28 -33.90
C LEU A 3 46.20 11.69 -33.70
N LEU A 4 46.10 10.36 -33.52
CA LEU A 4 44.85 9.63 -33.30
C LEU A 4 44.20 10.05 -31.96
N PHE A 5 42.96 10.55 -31.99
CA PHE A 5 42.19 10.87 -30.78
C PHE A 5 41.43 9.62 -30.31
N ARG A 6 42.00 8.88 -29.35
CA ARG A 6 41.36 7.72 -28.70
C ARG A 6 40.58 8.21 -27.48
N GLN A 7 39.27 8.39 -27.62
CA GLN A 7 38.38 8.72 -26.51
C GLN A 7 38.17 7.46 -25.65
N LYS A 8 38.73 7.44 -24.44
CA LYS A 8 38.45 6.43 -23.42
C LYS A 8 37.13 6.77 -22.73
N PHE A 9 36.10 5.95 -22.92
CA PHE A 9 34.90 5.99 -22.08
C PHE A 9 35.18 5.30 -20.73
N PRO A 10 34.93 5.94 -19.59
CA PRO A 10 35.00 5.25 -18.31
C PRO A 10 33.78 4.33 -18.14
N PHE A 11 34.04 3.03 -18.02
CA PHE A 11 33.08 2.03 -17.56
C PHE A 11 32.72 2.31 -16.10
N LEU A 12 31.50 2.79 -15.83
CA LEU A 12 30.94 2.82 -14.48
C LEU A 12 30.26 1.48 -14.18
N ARG A 13 30.78 0.75 -13.18
CA ARG A 13 30.21 -0.50 -12.67
C ARG A 13 29.21 -0.24 -11.55
N LEU A 14 28.10 -0.98 -11.65
CA LEU A 14 27.20 -1.52 -10.63
C LEU A 14 26.51 -0.54 -9.65
N THR A 15 25.26 -0.19 -9.97
CA THR A 15 24.31 0.30 -8.95
C THR A 15 23.65 -0.90 -8.26
N LYS A 16 23.63 -0.82 -6.93
CA LYS A 16 23.11 -1.78 -5.95
C LYS A 16 21.64 -2.13 -6.21
N ALA A 17 21.31 -3.42 -6.26
CA ALA A 17 19.93 -3.90 -6.37
C ALA A 17 19.13 -3.58 -5.08
N PRO A 18 17.82 -3.27 -5.17
CA PRO A 18 16.99 -3.06 -3.99
C PRO A 18 16.71 -4.38 -3.25
N ASN A 19 16.82 -4.35 -1.92
CA ASN A 19 16.47 -5.48 -1.06
C ASN A 19 14.96 -5.74 -1.12
N VAL A 20 14.56 -6.88 -1.66
CA VAL A 20 13.17 -7.37 -1.61
C VAL A 20 13.03 -8.27 -0.38
N THR A 21 12.42 -7.75 0.68
CA THR A 21 12.07 -8.55 1.87
C THR A 21 10.71 -9.19 1.65
N VAL A 22 10.71 -10.48 1.34
CA VAL A 22 9.49 -11.30 1.23
C VAL A 22 9.03 -11.69 2.63
N PHE A 23 7.88 -11.18 3.08
CA PHE A 23 7.26 -11.63 4.32
C PHE A 23 6.47 -12.92 4.08
N ARG A 24 6.85 -13.99 4.78
CA ARG A 24 6.18 -15.29 4.78
C ARG A 24 4.87 -15.18 5.56
N ARG A 25 3.76 -15.59 4.93
CA ARG A 25 2.42 -15.63 5.52
C ARG A 25 2.39 -16.62 6.71
N ILE A 26 1.98 -16.15 7.89
CA ILE A 26 1.70 -17.00 9.05
C ILE A 26 0.22 -17.38 9.00
N SER A 27 -0.08 -18.66 8.85
CA SER A 27 -1.40 -19.24 9.06
C SER A 27 -1.57 -19.57 10.55
N SER A 28 -2.60 -19.04 11.20
CA SER A 28 -2.93 -19.38 12.59
C SER A 28 -4.26 -20.15 12.65
N GLU A 29 -4.18 -21.41 13.07
CA GLU A 29 -5.34 -22.18 13.53
C GLU A 29 -5.73 -21.68 14.93
N VAL A 30 -7.03 -21.47 15.16
CA VAL A 30 -7.58 -20.95 16.41
C VAL A 30 -7.98 -22.13 17.30
N SER A 31 -7.18 -22.41 18.33
CA SER A 31 -7.56 -23.28 19.45
C SER A 31 -7.83 -22.42 20.70
N ASN A 32 -9.09 -22.29 21.09
CA ASN A 32 -9.50 -21.61 22.32
C ASN A 32 -9.30 -22.53 23.52
N SER A 33 -8.51 -22.09 24.50
CA SER A 33 -8.65 -22.57 25.88
C SER A 33 -8.36 -21.43 26.86
N VAL A 34 -9.29 -21.24 27.80
CA VAL A 34 -9.24 -20.28 28.90
C VAL A 34 -8.73 -21.02 30.12
N SER A 35 -7.78 -20.44 30.89
CA SER A 35 -7.87 -20.35 32.37
C SER A 35 -6.63 -19.81 33.09
N SER A 36 -6.94 -18.96 34.07
CA SER A 36 -6.34 -18.73 35.40
C SER A 36 -5.03 -17.94 35.57
N ASN A 37 -5.17 -16.90 36.40
CA ASN A 37 -4.19 -15.92 36.87
C ASN A 37 -3.08 -16.51 37.76
N THR A 38 -1.89 -15.92 37.74
CA THR A 38 -1.06 -15.74 38.95
C THR A 38 -0.08 -14.58 38.79
N SER A 39 0.06 -13.80 39.86
CA SER A 39 0.81 -12.55 39.97
C SER A 39 2.31 -12.76 40.18
N LYS A 40 3.15 -11.88 39.61
CA LYS A 40 4.49 -11.55 40.12
C LYS A 40 4.91 -10.15 39.65
N LYS A 41 5.33 -9.34 40.62
CA LYS A 41 5.98 -8.03 40.46
C LYS A 41 7.40 -8.22 39.92
N GLU A 42 7.85 -7.35 39.02
CA GLU A 42 9.05 -6.50 39.19
C GLU A 42 9.34 -5.70 37.91
N SER A 43 9.96 -4.56 38.15
CA SER A 43 10.31 -3.44 37.27
C SER A 43 11.26 -3.82 36.13
N GLU A 44 11.03 -3.27 34.93
CA GLU A 44 12.08 -2.95 33.95
C GLU A 44 11.51 -2.12 32.78
N ASP A 45 12.32 -1.17 32.31
CA ASP A 45 12.00 -0.13 31.34
C ASP A 45 11.30 -0.64 30.09
N LYS A 46 10.16 -0.04 29.74
CA LYS A 46 9.47 -0.30 28.47
C LYS A 46 9.26 1.00 27.72
N ALA A 47 10.05 1.14 26.65
CA ALA A 47 9.70 1.87 25.45
C ALA A 47 8.18 1.80 25.23
N VAL A 48 7.56 2.93 24.91
CA VAL A 48 6.13 3.07 24.60
C VAL A 48 5.80 2.12 23.45
N LYS A 49 5.54 0.86 23.79
CA LYS A 49 4.66 -0.01 23.04
C LYS A 49 3.30 0.59 23.32
N THR A 50 2.83 1.42 22.40
CA THR A 50 1.40 1.63 22.22
C THR A 50 0.83 0.22 22.07
N ALA A 51 0.35 -0.34 23.17
CA ALA A 51 -0.44 -1.55 23.15
C ALA A 51 -1.57 -1.29 22.14
N PRO A 52 -1.96 -2.26 21.29
CA PRO A 52 -3.22 -2.11 20.60
C PRO A 52 -4.26 -1.97 21.72
N GLU A 53 -4.80 -0.77 21.88
CA GLU A 53 -5.99 -0.59 22.69
C GLU A 53 -6.97 -1.63 22.19
N THR A 54 -7.38 -2.54 23.07
CA THR A 54 -8.40 -3.56 22.81
C THR A 54 -9.75 -2.88 22.73
N THR A 55 -9.86 -1.87 21.86
CA THR A 55 -11.12 -1.44 21.30
C THR A 55 -11.61 -2.63 20.50
N ASN A 56 -12.86 -3.01 20.70
CA ASN A 56 -13.49 -4.06 19.92
C ASN A 56 -13.35 -3.68 18.44
N VAL A 57 -12.42 -4.32 17.72
CA VAL A 57 -12.19 -4.07 16.30
C VAL A 57 -13.34 -4.73 15.56
N ILE A 58 -14.41 -3.97 15.36
CA ILE A 58 -15.52 -4.40 14.52
C ILE A 58 -15.09 -4.16 13.08
N SER A 59 -15.22 -5.19 12.24
CA SER A 59 -14.96 -5.07 10.81
C SER A 59 -15.85 -3.99 10.21
N ALA A 60 -15.23 -2.95 9.64
CA ALA A 60 -15.94 -1.80 9.05
C ALA A 60 -16.92 -2.22 7.96
N ASP A 61 -16.65 -3.34 7.30
CA ASP A 61 -17.49 -3.95 6.27
C ASP A 61 -18.94 -4.16 6.73
N VAL A 62 -19.14 -4.70 7.94
CA VAL A 62 -20.47 -5.02 8.51
C VAL A 62 -21.34 -3.78 8.70
N ILE A 63 -20.74 -2.61 8.92
CA ILE A 63 -21.44 -1.37 9.26
C ILE A 63 -21.52 -0.41 8.06
N SER A 64 -20.61 -0.54 7.08
CA SER A 64 -20.46 0.44 6.00
C SER A 64 -21.64 0.51 5.03
N GLY A 65 -22.43 -0.56 4.91
CA GLY A 65 -23.46 -0.69 3.89
C GLY A 65 -22.91 -0.79 2.46
N ALA A 66 -21.59 -0.97 2.30
CA ALA A 66 -20.98 -1.22 1.00
C ALA A 66 -21.42 -2.59 0.46
N PRO A 67 -21.65 -2.71 -0.86
CA PRO A 67 -21.95 -4.01 -1.46
C PRO A 67 -20.75 -4.96 -1.34
N GLU A 68 -21.03 -6.24 -1.16
CA GLU A 68 -20.01 -7.31 -0.98
C GLU A 68 -19.01 -7.36 -2.15
N GLU A 69 -19.46 -6.99 -3.34
CA GLU A 69 -18.64 -6.92 -4.56
C GLU A 69 -17.40 -6.01 -4.40
N LEU A 70 -17.44 -4.99 -3.54
CA LEU A 70 -16.30 -4.11 -3.31
C LEU A 70 -15.20 -4.77 -2.46
N GLN A 71 -15.55 -5.76 -1.63
CA GLN A 71 -14.58 -6.45 -0.78
C GLN A 71 -13.61 -7.29 -1.60
N TYR A 72 -14.07 -7.82 -2.73
CA TYR A 72 -13.26 -8.64 -3.64
C TYR A 72 -12.35 -7.81 -4.55
N ARG A 73 -12.51 -6.48 -4.57
CA ARG A 73 -11.71 -5.62 -5.44
C ARG A 73 -10.33 -5.37 -4.86
N THR A 74 -9.33 -5.38 -5.74
CA THR A 74 -7.97 -5.02 -5.36
C THR A 74 -7.85 -3.50 -5.27
N VAL A 75 -7.14 -3.04 -4.24
CA VAL A 75 -6.95 -1.63 -3.93
C VAL A 75 -5.46 -1.28 -3.96
N LYS A 76 -5.15 -0.14 -4.59
CA LYS A 76 -3.83 0.46 -4.60
C LYS A 76 -3.77 1.61 -3.61
N ILE A 77 -2.92 1.46 -2.58
CA ILE A 77 -2.58 2.55 -1.65
C ILE A 77 -1.28 3.18 -2.14
N TYR A 78 -1.32 4.47 -2.49
CA TYR A 78 -0.16 5.15 -3.05
C TYR A 78 -0.14 6.63 -2.72
N LYS A 79 1.05 7.21 -2.79
CA LYS A 79 1.25 8.65 -2.79
C LYS A 79 1.32 9.11 -4.25
N PRO A 80 0.47 10.04 -4.71
CA PRO A 80 0.46 10.40 -6.12
C PRO A 80 1.76 11.13 -6.49
N THR A 81 2.27 10.84 -7.69
CA THR A 81 3.44 11.51 -8.25
C THR A 81 3.12 12.95 -8.62
N ARG A 82 4.12 13.84 -8.59
CA ARG A 82 3.99 15.21 -9.06
C ARG A 82 3.56 15.25 -10.54
N THR A 83 2.61 16.13 -10.86
CA THR A 83 2.20 16.38 -12.25
C THR A 83 3.37 16.94 -13.04
N ALA A 84 3.74 16.30 -14.17
CA ALA A 84 4.94 16.66 -14.94
C ALA A 84 4.93 18.13 -15.43
N MET A 85 3.76 18.66 -15.79
CA MET A 85 3.61 20.02 -16.33
C MET A 85 3.63 21.12 -15.26
N GLN A 86 3.47 20.77 -13.98
CA GLN A 86 3.34 21.75 -12.90
C GLN A 86 4.48 21.58 -11.89
N SER A 87 4.98 22.70 -11.36
CA SER A 87 6.03 22.68 -10.34
C SER A 87 5.51 22.43 -8.92
N GLY A 88 4.21 22.63 -8.68
CA GLY A 88 3.58 22.53 -7.37
C GLY A 88 3.51 21.10 -6.82
N GLU A 89 3.82 20.94 -5.53
CA GLU A 89 3.92 19.65 -4.84
C GLU A 89 2.78 19.42 -3.81
N HIS A 90 1.76 20.28 -3.79
CA HIS A 90 0.72 20.18 -2.76
C HIS A 90 -0.08 18.87 -2.85
N ASN A 91 -0.39 18.43 -4.07
CA ASN A 91 -1.24 17.26 -4.31
C ASN A 91 -0.60 15.93 -3.94
N THR A 92 0.73 15.88 -3.77
CA THR A 92 1.45 14.66 -3.45
C THR A 92 1.49 14.39 -1.95
N LYS A 93 1.21 15.37 -1.08
CA LYS A 93 1.43 15.23 0.37
C LYS A 93 0.60 14.14 1.03
N HIS A 94 -0.59 13.86 0.50
CA HIS A 94 -1.56 12.94 1.10
C HIS A 94 -1.51 11.57 0.43
N TRP A 95 -1.68 10.52 1.23
CA TRP A 95 -1.92 9.17 0.73
C TRP A 95 -3.29 9.09 0.09
N ARG A 96 -3.38 8.32 -1.00
CA ARG A 96 -4.62 8.05 -1.72
C ARG A 96 -4.83 6.56 -1.85
N ILE A 97 -6.10 6.21 -1.93
CA ILE A 97 -6.58 4.86 -2.14
C ILE A 97 -7.27 4.88 -3.50
N ASN A 98 -6.89 3.98 -4.40
CA ASN A 98 -7.54 3.83 -5.69
C ASN A 98 -7.96 2.38 -5.92
N PHE A 99 -9.15 2.19 -6.45
CA PHE A 99 -9.67 0.88 -6.83
C PHE A 99 -9.22 0.57 -8.26
N ASP A 100 -8.98 -0.71 -8.54
CA ASP A 100 -8.68 -1.15 -9.90
C ASP A 100 -9.92 -1.04 -10.81
N ILE A 101 -9.68 -0.86 -12.11
CA ILE A 101 -10.69 -0.70 -13.14
C ILE A 101 -11.20 -2.10 -13.53
N LEU A 102 -12.52 -2.32 -13.54
CA LEU A 102 -13.09 -3.58 -14.01
C LEU A 102 -13.19 -3.59 -15.54
N GLU A 103 -12.74 -4.69 -16.16
CA GLU A 103 -12.76 -4.87 -17.60
C GLU A 103 -14.18 -4.87 -18.22
N GLY A 104 -15.24 -5.07 -17.40
CA GLY A 104 -16.62 -5.23 -17.88
C GLY A 104 -17.57 -4.05 -17.69
N GLY A 105 -17.19 -2.98 -16.99
CA GLY A 105 -18.19 -1.97 -16.59
C GLY A 105 -17.68 -0.56 -16.31
N ASP A 106 -16.42 -0.27 -16.60
CA ASP A 106 -15.81 0.93 -16.02
C ASP A 106 -16.14 2.23 -16.75
N ARG A 107 -16.26 2.19 -18.10
CA ARG A 107 -16.61 3.32 -18.96
C ARG A 107 -17.26 2.81 -20.24
N TRP A 108 -18.51 3.20 -20.46
CA TRP A 108 -19.21 2.99 -21.73
C TRP A 108 -19.75 4.32 -22.26
N GLU A 109 -19.99 4.40 -23.56
CA GLU A 109 -20.49 5.62 -24.21
C GLU A 109 -22.01 5.59 -24.30
N ASN A 110 -22.66 6.63 -23.79
CA ASN A 110 -24.10 6.78 -23.93
C ASN A 110 -24.46 7.01 -25.42
N PRO A 111 -25.29 6.16 -26.06
CA PRO A 111 -25.59 6.26 -27.49
C PRO A 111 -26.31 7.55 -27.91
N LEU A 112 -26.90 8.30 -26.97
CA LEU A 112 -27.62 9.54 -27.30
C LEU A 112 -26.68 10.76 -27.45
N ILE A 113 -25.82 11.00 -26.46
CA ILE A 113 -24.98 12.21 -26.38
C ILE A 113 -23.47 11.88 -26.42
N GLY A 114 -23.08 10.61 -26.26
CA GLY A 114 -21.67 10.19 -26.27
C GLY A 114 -20.92 10.47 -24.96
N TRP A 115 -21.64 10.75 -23.87
CA TRP A 115 -21.00 10.95 -22.56
C TRP A 115 -20.51 9.63 -21.97
N ALA A 116 -19.35 9.69 -21.30
CA ALA A 116 -18.82 8.58 -20.53
C ALA A 116 -19.75 8.27 -19.36
N SER A 117 -20.33 7.09 -19.38
CA SER A 117 -21.24 6.56 -18.36
C SER A 117 -20.56 5.42 -17.60
N ARG A 118 -20.91 5.28 -16.32
CA ARG A 118 -20.39 4.28 -15.37
C ARG A 118 -21.54 3.82 -14.48
#